data_AF-A0A4V1A3B9-F1
#
_entry.id   AF-A0A4V1A3B9-F1
#
_cell.length_a   1.000
_cell.length_b   1.000
_cell.length_c   1.000
_cell.angle_alpha   90.00
_cell.angle_beta   90.00
_cell.angle_gamma   90.00
#
_symmetry.space_group_name_H-M   'P 1'
#
loop_
_entity.id
_entity.type
_entity.pdbx_description
1 polymer ?
#
loop_
_entity_poly.entity_id
_entity_poly.type
_entity_poly.pdbx_seq_one_letter_code
_entity_poly.pdbx_strand_id
1 'polypeptide(L)'
;MTEKRITLLETVDGKQFKSRYHDTERTYFALKEDIIISCSKYSSGILVFARDEDDVFDYIGDIQIDKEDIGLTEIYIHSRGIQSLQLNHSDHLGITVNNDSLKDVTIQIDEAKSKQFKEKKFFDF
;
A
#
# COMPACT_ATOMS: atom_id res chain seq x y z
N MET A 1 13.74 3.97 -28.27
CA MET A 1 14.44 4.72 -27.21
C MET A 1 13.70 4.45 -25.92
N THR A 2 14.37 3.90 -24.91
CA THR A 2 13.81 3.80 -23.56
C THR A 2 13.86 5.20 -22.96
N GLU A 3 12.71 5.83 -22.72
CA GLU A 3 12.66 7.09 -21.98
C GLU A 3 13.35 6.89 -20.63
N LYS A 4 14.42 7.66 -20.36
CA LYS A 4 15.00 7.72 -19.03
C LYS A 4 13.96 8.34 -18.11
N ARG A 5 13.38 7.53 -17.23
CA ARG A 5 12.46 8.01 -16.19
C ARG A 5 13.24 8.93 -15.25
N ILE A 6 12.82 10.19 -15.17
CA ILE A 6 13.38 11.15 -14.22
C ILE A 6 12.88 10.75 -12.83
N THR A 7 13.80 10.67 -11.87
CA THR A 7 13.49 10.48 -10.45
C THR A 7 13.84 11.78 -9.75
N LEU A 8 12.90 12.29 -8.95
CA LEU A 8 13.09 13.46 -8.10
C LEU A 8 13.41 12.99 -6.67
N LEU A 9 14.17 13.81 -5.96
CA LEU A 9 14.39 13.66 -4.53
C LEU A 9 13.56 14.71 -3.80
N GLU A 10 12.62 14.25 -3.00
CA GLU A 10 11.72 15.08 -2.19
C GLU A 10 12.00 14.84 -0.71
N THR A 11 11.47 15.70 0.17
CA THR A 11 11.72 15.61 1.61
C THR A 11 10.41 15.75 2.40
N VAL A 12 10.21 14.86 3.37
CA VAL A 12 9.12 14.93 4.36
C VAL A 12 9.70 14.70 5.75
N ASP A 13 9.44 15.61 6.69
CA ASP A 13 9.95 15.56 8.06
C ASP A 13 11.49 15.33 8.16
N GLY A 14 12.25 15.90 7.22
CA GLY A 14 13.71 15.75 7.14
C GLY A 14 14.20 14.44 6.50
N LYS A 15 13.29 13.51 6.13
CA LYS A 15 13.60 12.26 5.42
C LYS A 15 13.50 12.46 3.91
N GLN A 16 14.51 12.02 3.15
CA GLN A 16 14.52 12.10 1.70
C GLN A 16 13.85 10.88 1.06
N PHE A 17 13.07 11.07 0.00
CA PHE A 17 12.45 9.98 -0.75
C PHE A 17 12.48 10.20 -2.26
N LYS A 18 12.49 9.09 -3.01
CA LYS A 18 12.46 9.05 -4.46
C LYS A 18 11.02 9.13 -4.96
N SER A 19 10.71 10.12 -5.79
CA SER A 19 9.42 10.21 -6.48
C SER A 19 9.61 10.24 -8.00
N ARG A 20 8.58 9.83 -8.73
CA ARG A 20 8.62 9.80 -10.21
C ARG A 20 8.21 11.14 -10.82
N TYR A 21 7.34 11.86 -10.13
CA TYR A 21 6.84 13.17 -10.50
C TYR A 21 6.65 13.96 -9.22
N HIS A 22 6.77 15.29 -9.31
CA HIS A 22 6.47 16.14 -8.17
C HIS A 22 4.96 16.06 -7.94
N ASP A 23 4.55 15.19 -7.03
CA ASP A 23 3.15 14.83 -6.84
C ASP A 23 2.53 15.76 -5.81
N THR A 24 2.23 16.99 -6.24
CA THR A 24 1.65 18.04 -5.38
C THR A 24 0.27 17.69 -4.83
N GLU A 25 -0.37 16.66 -5.38
CA GLU A 25 -1.71 16.19 -4.99
C GLU A 25 -1.66 15.05 -3.96
N ARG A 26 -0.46 14.66 -3.54
CA ARG A 26 -0.25 13.68 -2.47
C ARG A 26 0.17 14.34 -1.16
N THR A 27 -0.39 13.83 -0.08
CA THR A 27 0.08 14.10 1.27
C THR A 27 0.96 12.95 1.71
N TYR A 28 2.13 13.27 2.24
CA TYR A 28 3.12 12.32 2.71
C TYR A 28 3.14 12.32 4.24
N PHE A 29 3.32 11.13 4.83
CA PHE A 29 3.42 10.95 6.27
C PHE A 29 4.62 10.07 6.58
N ALA A 30 5.56 10.58 7.38
CA ALA A 30 6.64 9.79 7.94
C ALA A 30 6.13 9.04 9.18
N LEU A 31 6.17 7.71 9.12
CA LEU A 31 5.82 6.84 10.23
C LEU A 31 7.06 6.54 11.10
N LYS A 32 6.83 6.00 12.31
CA LYS A 32 7.89 5.78 13.32
C LYS A 32 8.84 4.66 12.91
N GLU A 33 8.38 3.72 12.11
CA GLU A 33 9.06 2.48 11.72
C GLU A 33 9.92 2.63 10.46
N ASP A 34 10.39 3.86 10.16
CA ASP A 34 11.13 4.16 8.94
C ASP A 34 10.40 3.71 7.66
N ILE A 35 9.12 4.09 7.64
CA ILE A 35 8.25 4.03 6.47
C ILE A 35 7.76 5.44 6.17
N ILE A 36 7.64 5.77 4.89
CA ILE A 36 6.83 6.90 4.43
C ILE A 36 5.62 6.32 3.70
N ILE A 37 4.43 6.84 3.99
CA ILE A 37 3.24 6.56 3.19
C ILE A 37 2.78 7.82 2.49
N SER A 38 2.16 7.68 1.33
CA SER A 38 1.52 8.79 0.65
C SER A 38 0.09 8.47 0.25
N CYS A 39 -0.81 9.42 0.51
CA CYS A 39 -2.21 9.33 0.16
C CYS A 39 -2.53 10.45 -0.84
N SER A 40 -3.21 10.10 -1.93
CA SER A 40 -3.73 11.09 -2.87
C SER A 40 -5.18 11.44 -2.52
N LYS A 41 -5.59 12.67 -2.85
CA LYS A 41 -7.01 13.04 -2.84
C LYS A 41 -7.81 12.44 -4.00
N TYR A 42 -7.13 12.01 -5.06
CA TYR A 42 -7.77 11.57 -6.31
C TYR A 42 -7.56 10.09 -6.63
N SER A 43 -6.58 9.43 -6.00
CA SER A 43 -6.43 7.98 -6.06
C SER A 43 -6.80 7.36 -4.73
N SER A 44 -7.62 6.32 -4.75
CA SER A 44 -7.98 5.49 -3.59
C SER A 44 -6.86 4.52 -3.20
N GLY A 45 -5.60 4.96 -3.32
CA GLY A 45 -4.42 4.17 -3.06
C GLY A 45 -3.38 4.87 -2.18
N ILE A 46 -2.73 4.06 -1.36
CA ILE A 46 -1.64 4.42 -0.45
C ILE A 46 -0.35 3.90 -1.05
N LEU A 47 0.59 4.79 -1.37
CA LEU A 47 1.95 4.35 -1.75
C LEU A 47 2.79 4.17 -0.48
N VAL A 48 3.67 3.18 -0.50
CA VAL A 48 4.53 2.83 0.62
C VAL A 48 5.98 2.92 0.16
N PHE A 49 6.79 3.62 0.97
CA PHE A 49 8.21 3.81 0.76
C PHE A 49 8.96 3.33 1.99
N ALA A 50 10.08 2.65 1.78
CA ALA A 50 10.98 2.21 2.83
C ALA A 50 12.39 2.72 2.55
N ARG A 51 13.15 2.95 3.62
CA ARG A 51 14.54 3.36 3.56
C ARG A 51 15.38 2.31 2.83
N ASP A 52 16.18 2.75 1.87
CA ASP A 52 17.18 1.92 1.18
C ASP A 52 18.57 2.01 1.84
N GLU A 53 19.56 1.36 1.24
CA GLU A 53 20.94 1.32 1.75
C GLU A 53 21.64 2.68 1.76
N ASP A 54 21.14 3.65 0.98
CA ASP A 54 21.68 5.01 0.86
C ASP A 54 20.98 6.01 1.80
N ASP A 55 20.17 5.52 2.75
CA ASP A 55 19.34 6.34 3.65
C ASP A 55 18.27 7.17 2.92
N VAL A 56 17.91 6.77 1.69
CA VAL A 56 16.86 7.40 0.89
C VAL A 56 15.66 6.46 0.82
N PHE A 57 14.45 6.98 0.97
CA PHE A 57 13.25 6.16 0.91
C PHE A 57 12.85 5.90 -0.54
N ASP A 58 12.76 4.63 -0.94
CA ASP A 58 12.29 4.20 -2.26
C ASP A 58 10.92 3.55 -2.18
N TYR A 59 10.15 3.65 -3.26
CA TYR A 59 8.85 3.03 -3.38
C TYR A 59 8.99 1.51 -3.35
N ILE A 60 8.31 0.86 -2.41
CA ILE A 60 8.34 -0.60 -2.25
C ILE A 60 7.01 -1.28 -2.59
N GLY A 61 5.95 -0.51 -2.77
CA GLY A 61 4.62 -1.05 -3.03
C GLY A 61 3.50 -0.05 -2.77
N ASP A 62 2.28 -0.51 -2.97
CA ASP A 62 1.08 0.26 -2.69
C ASP A 62 -0.10 -0.63 -2.31
N ILE A 63 -1.09 0.00 -1.69
CA ILE A 63 -2.42 -0.56 -1.46
C ILE A 63 -3.38 0.28 -2.28
N GLN A 64 -4.09 -0.31 -3.24
CA GLN A 64 -5.12 0.36 -4.03
C GLN A 64 -6.48 -0.23 -3.70
N ILE A 65 -7.48 0.63 -3.57
CA ILE A 65 -8.87 0.24 -3.39
C ILE A 65 -9.61 0.68 -4.65
N ASP A 66 -10.12 -0.26 -5.40
CA ASP A 66 -10.92 0.02 -6.59
C ASP A 66 -12.33 -0.56 -6.46
N LYS A 67 -13.28 0.06 -7.14
CA LYS A 67 -14.64 -0.40 -7.31
C LYS A 67 -14.90 -0.58 -8.79
N GLU A 68 -14.35 -1.66 -9.36
CA GLU A 68 -14.55 -1.97 -10.78
C GLU A 68 -15.96 -2.51 -11.06
N ASP A 69 -16.55 -3.26 -10.12
CA ASP A 69 -17.84 -3.94 -10.28
C ASP A 69 -18.93 -3.48 -9.30
N ILE A 70 -20.20 -3.56 -9.76
CA ILE A 70 -21.36 -3.24 -8.91
C ILE A 70 -21.50 -4.31 -7.82
N GLY A 71 -21.23 -3.91 -6.58
CA GLY A 71 -21.41 -4.74 -5.38
C GLY A 71 -20.14 -5.46 -4.91
N LEU A 72 -19.02 -5.29 -5.61
CA LEU A 72 -17.70 -5.74 -5.18
C LEU A 72 -16.78 -4.55 -4.95
N THR A 73 -15.88 -4.66 -3.98
CA THR A 73 -14.79 -3.72 -3.75
C THR A 73 -13.50 -4.53 -3.69
N GLU A 74 -12.52 -4.14 -4.47
CA GLU A 74 -11.27 -4.87 -4.60
C GLU A 74 -10.16 -4.09 -3.89
N ILE A 75 -9.39 -4.80 -3.08
CA ILE A 75 -8.17 -4.27 -2.47
C ILE A 75 -7.00 -4.97 -3.14
N TYR A 76 -6.21 -4.18 -3.85
CA TYR A 76 -4.97 -4.58 -4.47
C TYR A 76 -3.80 -4.22 -3.56
N ILE A 77 -2.92 -5.17 -3.32
CA ILE A 77 -1.68 -4.97 -2.59
C ILE A 77 -0.54 -5.33 -3.53
N HIS A 78 0.23 -4.32 -3.93
CA HIS A 78 1.38 -4.46 -4.82
C HIS A 78 2.65 -4.27 -4.00
N SER A 79 3.65 -5.12 -4.20
CA SER A 79 4.95 -4.94 -3.55
C SER A 79 6.10 -5.54 -4.36
N ARG A 80 7.32 -5.01 -4.14
CA ARG A 80 8.55 -5.59 -4.68
C ARG A 80 8.94 -6.94 -4.07
N GLY A 81 8.14 -7.47 -3.13
CA GLY A 81 8.24 -8.84 -2.67
C GLY A 81 7.42 -9.09 -1.40
N ILE A 82 6.21 -9.61 -1.55
CA ILE A 82 5.36 -10.01 -0.42
C ILE A 82 5.83 -11.39 0.06
N GLN A 83 6.40 -11.43 1.27
CA GLN A 83 6.83 -12.69 1.91
C GLN A 83 5.73 -13.32 2.76
N SER A 84 4.87 -12.50 3.36
CA SER A 84 3.76 -12.96 4.19
C SER A 84 2.59 -11.98 4.11
N LEU A 85 1.38 -12.50 4.21
CA LEU A 85 0.14 -11.74 4.39
C LEU A 85 -0.55 -12.27 5.65
N GLN A 86 -0.87 -11.37 6.57
CA GLN A 86 -1.58 -11.70 7.80
C GLN A 86 -2.95 -11.00 7.82
N LEU A 87 -4.01 -11.79 7.86
CA LEU A 87 -5.36 -11.31 8.18
C LEU A 87 -5.59 -11.50 9.68
N ASN A 88 -6.02 -10.46 10.38
CA ASN A 88 -6.09 -10.46 11.84
C ASN A 88 -7.50 -10.82 12.34
N HIS A 89 -7.65 -12.01 12.93
CA HIS A 89 -8.17 -12.34 14.27
C HIS A 89 -8.54 -13.82 14.29
N SER A 90 -7.91 -14.59 15.20
CA SER A 90 -8.23 -15.96 15.64
C SER A 90 -8.25 -17.10 14.60
N ASP A 91 -8.49 -16.85 13.32
CA ASP A 91 -8.43 -17.84 12.24
C ASP A 91 -7.42 -17.37 11.19
N HIS A 92 -6.20 -17.88 11.31
CA HIS A 92 -5.12 -17.55 10.40
C HIS A 92 -5.37 -18.20 9.03
N LEU A 93 -5.63 -17.39 8.00
CA LEU A 93 -5.29 -17.79 6.64
C LEU A 93 -3.81 -17.42 6.40
N GLY A 94 -2.90 -18.26 6.88
CA GLY A 94 -1.47 -18.08 6.66
C GLY A 94 -1.11 -18.45 5.22
N ILE A 95 -1.03 -17.47 4.33
CA ILE A 95 -0.43 -17.68 3.00
C ILE A 95 1.07 -17.38 3.14
N THR A 96 1.86 -18.44 3.26
CA THR A 96 3.33 -18.36 3.20
C THR A 96 3.76 -18.75 1.80
N VAL A 97 4.50 -17.87 1.12
CA VAL A 97 5.03 -18.16 -0.22
C VAL A 97 6.52 -18.43 -0.10
N ASN A 98 6.91 -19.67 -0.40
CA ASN A 98 8.30 -20.10 -0.34
C ASN A 98 9.00 -19.91 -1.69
N ASN A 99 10.24 -19.43 -1.65
CA ASN A 99 11.21 -19.26 -2.73
C ASN A 99 10.91 -18.19 -3.80
N ASP A 100 9.65 -17.90 -4.12
CA ASP A 100 9.28 -16.83 -5.06
C ASP A 100 8.34 -15.83 -4.38
N SER A 101 8.83 -14.63 -4.06
CA SER A 101 7.99 -13.57 -3.47
C SER A 101 6.84 -13.19 -4.41
N LEU A 102 5.60 -13.06 -3.90
CA LEU A 102 4.49 -12.54 -4.69
C LEU A 102 4.71 -11.06 -5.00
N LYS A 103 4.35 -10.65 -6.23
CA LYS A 103 4.34 -9.24 -6.62
C LYS A 103 3.00 -8.58 -6.29
N ASP A 104 1.91 -9.32 -6.47
CA ASP A 104 0.54 -8.80 -6.42
C ASP A 104 -0.36 -9.75 -5.62
N VAL A 105 -1.22 -9.17 -4.78
CA VAL A 105 -2.32 -9.86 -4.08
C VAL A 105 -3.60 -9.05 -4.26
N THR A 106 -4.67 -9.71 -4.67
CA THR A 106 -6.01 -9.09 -4.77
C THR A 106 -6.95 -9.74 -3.77
N ILE A 107 -7.62 -8.91 -2.97
CA ILE A 107 -8.67 -9.34 -2.02
C ILE A 107 -9.99 -8.75 -2.51
N GLN A 108 -10.96 -9.62 -2.78
CA GLN A 108 -12.32 -9.20 -3.15
C GLN A 108 -13.22 -9.16 -1.93
N ILE A 109 -13.91 -8.03 -1.75
CA ILE A 109 -14.85 -7.81 -0.65
C ILE A 109 -16.25 -7.64 -1.23
N ASP A 110 -17.17 -8.48 -0.79
CA ASP A 110 -18.60 -8.34 -1.05
C ASP A 110 -19.15 -7.12 -0.29
N GLU A 111 -19.65 -6.12 -1.01
CA GLU A 111 -20.14 -4.86 -0.46
C GLU A 111 -21.38 -5.06 0.43
N ALA A 112 -22.25 -6.02 0.09
CA ALA A 112 -23.45 -6.29 0.87
C ALA A 112 -23.11 -6.96 2.20
N LYS A 113 -22.19 -7.93 2.18
CA LYS A 113 -21.70 -8.60 3.40
C LYS A 113 -20.87 -7.67 4.27
N SER A 114 -20.00 -6.83 3.70
CA SER A 114 -19.18 -5.89 4.48
C SER A 114 -20.04 -4.88 5.27
N LYS A 115 -21.18 -4.46 4.70
CA LYS A 115 -22.14 -3.59 5.40
C LYS A 115 -22.81 -4.27 6.60
N GLN A 116 -22.95 -5.60 6.61
CA GLN A 116 -23.48 -6.35 7.76
C GLN A 116 -22.50 -6.38 8.93
N PHE A 117 -21.19 -6.27 8.67
CA PHE A 117 -20.15 -6.19 9.71
C PHE A 117 -20.07 -4.81 10.40
N LYS A 118 -20.85 -3.81 9.96
CA LYS A 118 -20.90 -2.48 10.59
C LYS A 118 -21.41 -2.47 12.03
N GLU A 119 -22.04 -3.56 12.49
CA GLU A 119 -22.55 -3.64 13.86
C GLU A 119 -21.47 -3.90 14.92
N LYS A 120 -20.25 -4.30 14.53
CA LYS A 120 -19.09 -4.35 15.42
C LYS A 120 -18.21 -3.15 15.12
N LYS A 121 -17.85 -2.33 16.12
CA LYS A 121 -16.88 -1.25 15.86
C LYS A 121 -15.55 -1.89 15.49
N PHE A 122 -14.80 -1.21 14.64
CA PHE A 122 -13.47 -1.63 14.17
C PHE A 122 -12.46 -1.89 15.30
N PHE A 123 -12.76 -1.50 16.54
CA PHE A 123 -11.93 -1.73 17.74
C PHE A 123 -12.61 -2.59 18.81
N ASP A 124 -13.81 -3.13 18.53
CA ASP A 124 -14.48 -4.06 19.44
C ASP A 124 -13.95 -5.48 19.15
N PHE A 125 -12.72 -5.76 19.60
CA PHE A 125 -12.11 -7.09 19.66
C PHE A 125 -11.86 -7.50 21.10
#